data_AF-A0A223D3U1-F1
#
_entry.id   AF-A0A223D3U1-F1
#
_cell.length_a   1.000
_cell.length_b   1.000
_cell.length_c   1.000
_cell.angle_alpha   90.00
_cell.angle_beta   90.00
_cell.angle_gamma   90.00
#
_symmetry.space_group_name_H-M   'P 1'
#
loop_
_entity.id
_entity.type
_entity.pdbx_description
1 polymer ?
#
loop_
_entity_poly.entity_id
_entity_poly.type
_entity_poly.pdbx_seq_one_letter_code
_entity_poly.pdbx_strand_id
1 'polypeptide(L)'
;MKKALALTLALSVILLPVTTSAHPGRTDKKGGHTCYTNCEKWGLKYGEYHFHNSGGSSSGGSSSGESGSSYTSPITAPKAQYNVFQYTAYLNSFGSLEAAISYAKNYNSTSVVNIDSGVMTWDNYRSQVFQYNKYLGDFSSRTAAIAYAKKFDHTKVIDLESKKIFWHNWPRAVYQYDKYLQSFSDQYQAQKYANLWDHALIVDTLTGEVEKINW
;
A
#
# COMPACT_ATOMS: atom_id res chain seq x y z
N MET A 1 4.59 43.90 47.85
CA MET A 1 5.11 43.55 46.50
C MET A 1 4.61 42.15 46.15
N LYS A 2 3.53 42.03 45.36
CA LYS A 2 2.84 40.75 45.06
C LYS A 2 2.69 40.53 43.54
N LYS A 3 3.79 40.62 42.77
CA LYS A 3 3.74 40.46 41.31
C LYS A 3 4.80 39.50 40.73
N ALA A 4 5.54 38.79 41.58
CA ALA A 4 6.66 37.94 41.11
C ALA A 4 6.31 36.47 40.87
N LEU A 5 5.08 36.00 41.15
CA LEU A 5 4.75 34.57 41.07
C LEU A 5 4.13 34.12 39.73
N ALA A 6 3.71 35.06 38.87
CA ALA A 6 3.00 34.71 37.64
C ALA A 6 3.92 34.41 36.44
N LEU A 7 5.22 34.74 36.53
CA LEU A 7 6.14 34.64 35.39
C LEU A 7 6.83 33.27 35.27
N THR A 8 6.91 32.49 36.36
CA THR A 8 7.57 31.18 36.36
C THR A 8 6.70 30.05 35.82
N LEU A 9 5.37 30.20 35.82
CA LEU A 9 4.44 29.20 35.30
C LEU A 9 4.28 29.26 33.77
N ALA A 10 4.58 30.41 33.15
CA ALA A 10 4.49 30.58 31.70
C ALA A 10 5.68 29.98 30.94
N LEU A 11 6.84 29.83 31.60
CA LEU A 11 8.07 29.33 30.96
C LEU A 11 8.20 27.80 31.02
N SER A 12 7.45 27.12 31.91
CA SER A 12 7.47 25.65 32.03
C SER A 12 6.60 24.93 31.00
N VAL A 13 5.67 25.63 30.34
CA VAL A 13 4.74 25.05 29.34
C VAL A 13 5.40 24.84 27.96
N ILE A 14 6.57 25.47 27.72
CA ILE A 14 7.27 25.42 26.41
C ILE A 14 8.17 24.18 26.25
N LEU A 15 8.37 23.39 27.32
CA LEU A 15 9.21 22.18 27.30
C LEU A 15 8.44 20.87 27.03
N LEU A 16 7.16 20.95 26.65
CA LEU A 16 6.41 19.76 26.26
C LEU A 16 6.83 19.30 24.85
N PRO A 17 7.28 18.05 24.66
CA PRO A 17 7.65 17.56 23.34
C PRO A 17 6.42 17.49 22.45
N VAL A 18 6.39 18.34 21.42
CA VAL A 18 5.46 18.22 20.29
C VAL A 18 5.86 17.00 19.47
N THR A 19 5.14 15.89 19.64
CA THR A 19 5.29 14.72 18.78
C THR A 19 4.65 15.03 17.42
N THR A 20 5.45 15.59 16.51
CA THR A 20 5.04 15.66 15.11
C THR A 20 5.22 14.28 14.49
N SER A 21 4.11 13.64 14.13
CA SER A 21 4.14 12.36 13.42
C SER A 21 4.39 12.63 11.94
N ALA A 22 5.66 12.87 11.59
CA ALA A 22 6.08 12.85 10.20
C ALA A 22 6.16 11.38 9.75
N HIS A 23 5.30 11.00 8.81
CA HIS A 23 5.27 9.63 8.29
C HIS A 23 6.55 9.33 7.48
N PRO A 24 7.23 8.20 7.71
CA PRO A 24 8.42 7.82 6.95
C PRO A 24 8.06 7.52 5.50
N GLY A 25 8.61 8.30 4.56
CA GLY A 25 8.52 8.03 3.12
C GLY A 25 8.21 9.29 2.32
N ARG A 26 9.17 9.76 1.51
CA ARG A 26 8.86 10.74 0.45
C ARG A 26 8.02 10.02 -0.60
N THR A 27 6.94 10.68 -1.01
CA THR A 27 6.17 10.29 -2.17
C THR A 27 7.05 10.34 -3.43
N ASP A 28 6.95 9.32 -4.28
CA ASP A 28 7.67 9.23 -5.54
C ASP A 28 7.10 10.18 -6.61
N LYS A 29 7.69 10.18 -7.80
CA LYS A 29 7.23 11.03 -8.93
C LYS A 29 5.80 10.71 -9.39
N LYS A 30 5.22 9.57 -8.99
CA LYS A 30 3.88 9.11 -9.34
C LYS A 30 2.86 9.40 -8.24
N GLY A 31 3.26 9.99 -7.11
CA GLY A 31 2.33 10.35 -6.04
C GLY A 31 2.04 9.23 -5.04
N GLY A 32 2.82 8.14 -5.03
CA GLY A 32 2.73 7.11 -3.97
C GLY A 32 4.08 6.79 -3.33
N HIS A 33 4.10 5.80 -2.44
CA HIS A 33 5.32 5.27 -1.85
C HIS A 33 5.10 3.85 -1.36
N THR A 34 6.20 3.12 -1.16
CA THR A 34 6.18 1.82 -0.51
C THR A 34 6.27 1.97 1.00
N CYS A 35 5.35 1.36 1.73
CA CYS A 35 5.36 1.38 3.18
C CYS A 35 6.40 0.41 3.73
N TYR A 36 7.35 0.92 4.52
CA TYR A 36 8.36 0.11 5.21
C TYR A 36 8.34 0.28 6.74
N THR A 37 7.48 1.13 7.28
CA THR A 37 7.45 1.40 8.72
C THR A 37 6.02 1.60 9.19
N ASN A 38 5.63 0.89 10.26
CA ASN A 38 4.30 0.98 10.88
C ASN A 38 3.13 0.74 9.91
N CYS A 39 3.31 -0.10 8.88
CA CYS A 39 2.32 -0.30 7.82
C CYS A 39 0.99 -0.83 8.33
N GLU A 40 1.03 -1.73 9.31
CA GLU A 40 -0.15 -2.32 9.94
C GLU A 40 -1.05 -1.27 10.61
N LYS A 41 -0.46 -0.17 11.14
CA LYS A 41 -1.23 0.96 11.69
C LYS A 41 -2.12 1.62 10.63
N TRP A 42 -1.74 1.49 9.37
CA TRP A 42 -2.43 2.06 8.21
C TRP A 42 -3.18 0.99 7.41
N GLY A 43 -3.29 -0.23 7.94
CA GLY A 43 -3.95 -1.35 7.25
C GLY A 43 -3.18 -1.89 6.05
N LEU A 44 -1.89 -1.55 5.94
CA LEU A 44 -1.01 -1.93 4.84
C LEU A 44 0.02 -2.97 5.29
N LYS A 45 0.51 -3.79 4.37
CA LYS A 45 1.64 -4.69 4.64
C LYS A 45 2.97 -3.98 4.47
N TYR A 46 3.99 -4.52 5.12
CA TYR A 46 5.37 -4.15 4.85
C TYR A 46 5.70 -4.40 3.38
N GLY A 47 6.29 -3.43 2.70
CA GLY A 47 6.60 -3.48 1.27
C GLY A 47 5.39 -3.20 0.35
N GLU A 48 4.21 -2.87 0.88
CA GLU A 48 3.04 -2.52 0.08
C GLU A 48 3.12 -1.07 -0.41
N TYR A 49 2.86 -0.85 -1.71
CA TYR A 49 2.86 0.48 -2.32
C TYR A 49 1.48 1.12 -2.25
N HIS A 50 1.40 2.35 -1.71
CA HIS A 50 0.15 3.09 -1.59
C HIS A 50 0.32 4.57 -1.97
N PHE A 51 -0.78 5.22 -2.34
CA PHE A 51 -0.78 6.63 -2.75
C PHE A 51 -1.13 7.56 -1.58
N HIS A 52 -0.51 8.75 -1.54
CA HIS A 52 -0.88 9.82 -0.61
C HIS A 52 -1.65 10.89 -1.38
N ASN A 53 -2.87 11.18 -0.95
CA ASN A 53 -3.65 12.28 -1.51
C ASN A 53 -3.04 13.63 -1.07
N SER A 54 -2.24 14.24 -1.95
CA SER A 54 -1.83 15.64 -1.82
C SER A 54 -2.52 16.42 -2.93
N GLY A 55 -3.59 17.14 -2.58
CA GLY A 55 -4.32 17.97 -3.53
C GLY A 55 -3.39 18.92 -4.29
N GLY A 56 -3.56 18.98 -5.61
CA GLY A 56 -2.78 19.82 -6.50
C GLY A 56 -3.29 19.73 -7.93
N SER A 57 -4.44 20.34 -8.18
CA SER A 57 -4.97 20.59 -9.52
C SER A 57 -3.90 21.30 -10.36
N SER A 58 -3.51 20.71 -11.50
CA SER A 58 -2.86 21.44 -12.58
C SER A 58 -3.80 21.41 -13.78
N SER A 59 -4.46 22.55 -13.95
CA SER A 59 -5.25 22.93 -15.11
C SER A 59 -4.35 23.25 -16.30
N GLY A 60 -4.75 22.79 -17.47
CA GLY A 60 -4.29 23.22 -18.80
C GLY A 60 -5.12 22.43 -19.82
N GLY A 61 -6.19 22.98 -20.39
CA GLY A 61 -6.24 24.02 -21.43
C GLY A 61 -6.80 23.34 -22.69
N SER A 62 -8.13 23.34 -22.89
CA SER A 62 -8.95 24.31 -23.63
C SER A 62 -8.95 24.13 -25.17
N SER A 63 -10.13 23.84 -25.71
CA SER A 63 -10.81 24.41 -26.91
C SER A 63 -11.85 23.39 -27.41
N SER A 64 -13.03 23.71 -27.94
CA SER A 64 -13.88 24.92 -28.01
C SER A 64 -15.16 24.49 -28.78
N GLY A 65 -16.34 25.02 -28.42
CA GLY A 65 -17.52 24.98 -29.31
C GLY A 65 -18.88 24.84 -28.61
N GLU A 66 -19.48 25.99 -28.26
CA GLU A 66 -20.92 26.41 -28.26
C GLU A 66 -22.03 25.35 -28.51
N SER A 67 -23.24 25.39 -27.93
CA SER A 67 -24.06 26.45 -27.34
C SER A 67 -25.27 25.82 -26.62
N GLY A 68 -25.84 26.50 -25.61
CA GLY A 68 -27.18 26.18 -25.07
C GLY A 68 -27.31 26.31 -23.56
N SER A 69 -27.46 27.53 -23.06
CA SER A 69 -27.68 27.83 -21.64
C SER A 69 -29.17 27.77 -21.29
N SER A 70 -29.53 26.90 -20.33
CA SER A 70 -30.68 27.09 -19.45
C SER A 70 -30.27 26.72 -18.03
N TYR A 71 -30.21 27.75 -17.18
CA TYR A 71 -29.74 27.72 -15.81
C TYR A 71 -30.51 26.73 -14.93
N THR A 72 -29.83 25.68 -14.49
CA THR A 72 -30.08 25.00 -13.21
C THR A 72 -28.79 25.15 -12.40
N SER A 73 -28.93 25.42 -11.10
CA SER A 73 -27.86 25.60 -10.10
C SER A 73 -26.62 24.72 -10.33
N PRO A 74 -25.39 25.18 -9.99
CA PRO A 74 -24.18 24.40 -10.20
C PRO A 74 -24.26 23.13 -9.37
N ILE A 75 -24.60 22.02 -10.03
CA ILE A 75 -24.32 20.69 -9.52
C ILE A 75 -22.79 20.64 -9.52
N THR A 76 -22.17 20.88 -8.36
CA THR A 76 -20.73 20.64 -8.19
C THR A 76 -20.47 19.26 -8.77
N ALA A 77 -19.70 19.19 -9.86
CA ALA A 77 -19.39 17.93 -10.51
C ALA A 77 -18.96 16.95 -9.41
N PRO A 78 -19.56 15.74 -9.34
CA PRO A 78 -19.27 14.82 -8.24
C PRO A 78 -17.76 14.61 -8.20
N LYS A 79 -17.14 15.01 -7.08
CA LYS A 79 -15.71 14.81 -6.85
C LYS A 79 -15.40 13.36 -7.18
N ALA A 80 -14.40 13.12 -8.03
CA ALA A 80 -13.97 11.76 -8.33
C ALA A 80 -13.62 11.04 -7.02
N GLN A 81 -14.06 9.79 -6.90
CA GLN A 81 -13.87 8.95 -5.71
C GLN A 81 -13.03 7.71 -5.98
N TYR A 82 -12.84 7.35 -7.26
CA TYR A 82 -12.14 6.14 -7.66
C TYR A 82 -11.17 6.42 -8.80
N ASN A 83 -9.93 6.01 -8.63
CA ASN A 83 -8.91 6.04 -9.69
C ASN A 83 -8.78 4.66 -10.33
N VAL A 84 -8.66 4.63 -11.65
CA VAL A 84 -8.38 3.44 -12.44
C VAL A 84 -6.93 3.48 -12.89
N PHE A 85 -6.20 2.41 -12.63
CA PHE A 85 -4.82 2.22 -13.05
C PHE A 85 -4.72 1.01 -13.96
N GLN A 86 -3.79 1.04 -14.91
CA GLN A 86 -3.28 -0.13 -15.61
C GLN A 86 -1.83 -0.33 -15.21
N TYR A 87 -1.52 -1.47 -14.58
CA TYR A 87 -0.27 -1.66 -13.86
C TYR A 87 -0.03 -0.54 -12.83
N THR A 88 0.85 0.41 -13.16
CA THR A 88 1.13 1.62 -12.35
C THR A 88 0.77 2.91 -13.07
N ALA A 89 0.26 2.83 -14.30
CA ALA A 89 -0.15 3.98 -15.08
C ALA A 89 -1.58 4.37 -14.71
N TYR A 90 -1.78 5.63 -14.33
CA TYR A 90 -3.11 6.18 -14.15
C TYR A 90 -3.83 6.25 -15.51
N LEU A 91 -5.04 5.73 -15.59
CA LEU A 91 -5.88 5.81 -16.79
C LEU A 91 -6.91 6.91 -16.67
N ASN A 92 -7.75 6.87 -15.62
CA ASN A 92 -8.86 7.79 -15.45
C ASN A 92 -9.40 7.78 -14.01
N SER A 93 -10.35 8.67 -13.70
CA SER A 93 -11.04 8.73 -12.41
C SER A 93 -12.55 8.87 -12.58
N PHE A 94 -13.30 8.34 -11.61
CA PHE A 94 -14.76 8.27 -11.67
C PHE A 94 -15.39 8.64 -10.33
N GLY A 95 -16.60 9.20 -10.39
CA GLY A 95 -17.40 9.52 -9.21
C GLY A 95 -18.04 8.29 -8.54
N SER A 96 -18.11 7.14 -9.22
CA SER A 96 -18.68 5.91 -8.68
C SER A 96 -17.82 4.68 -8.96
N LEU A 97 -17.87 3.70 -8.05
CA LEU A 97 -17.14 2.43 -8.18
C LEU A 97 -17.58 1.67 -9.43
N GLU A 98 -18.88 1.64 -9.71
CA GLU A 98 -19.44 0.92 -10.86
C GLU A 98 -18.93 1.46 -12.19
N ALA A 99 -18.89 2.79 -12.36
CA ALA A 99 -18.35 3.41 -13.56
C ALA A 99 -16.86 3.11 -13.72
N ALA A 100 -16.09 3.18 -12.63
CA ALA A 100 -14.67 2.83 -12.63
C ALA A 100 -14.42 1.37 -13.02
N ILE A 101 -15.17 0.43 -12.45
CA ILE A 101 -15.06 -1.00 -12.78
C ILE A 101 -15.45 -1.25 -14.23
N SER A 102 -16.55 -0.65 -14.70
CA SER A 102 -17.01 -0.79 -16.08
C SER A 102 -15.94 -0.32 -17.07
N TYR A 103 -15.33 0.84 -16.80
CA TYR A 103 -14.22 1.34 -17.58
C TYR A 103 -12.99 0.41 -17.52
N ALA A 104 -12.60 0.00 -16.31
CA ALA A 104 -11.40 -0.82 -16.07
C ALA A 104 -11.47 -2.19 -16.77
N LYS A 105 -12.67 -2.78 -16.89
CA LYS A 105 -12.91 -4.06 -17.58
C LYS A 105 -12.54 -4.06 -19.07
N ASN A 106 -12.44 -2.90 -19.70
CA ASN A 106 -12.02 -2.80 -21.12
C ASN A 106 -10.51 -2.99 -21.31
N TYR A 107 -9.76 -3.09 -20.22
CA TYR A 107 -8.31 -3.16 -20.22
C TYR A 107 -7.86 -4.38 -19.42
N ASN A 108 -6.72 -4.95 -19.79
CA ASN A 108 -6.08 -6.00 -19.02
C ASN A 108 -5.19 -5.40 -17.92
N SER A 109 -5.04 -6.11 -16.80
CA SER A 109 -4.12 -5.73 -15.73
C SER A 109 -4.43 -4.35 -15.16
N THR A 110 -5.71 -4.11 -14.87
CA THR A 110 -6.22 -2.90 -14.25
C THR A 110 -6.66 -3.11 -12.82
N SER A 111 -6.67 -2.01 -12.09
CA SER A 111 -7.20 -1.92 -10.73
C SER A 111 -7.97 -0.63 -10.52
N VAL A 112 -8.99 -0.72 -9.68
CA VAL A 112 -9.74 0.43 -9.18
C VAL A 112 -9.36 0.65 -7.72
N VAL A 113 -8.95 1.86 -7.39
CA VAL A 113 -8.51 2.27 -6.05
C VAL A 113 -9.42 3.39 -5.57
N ASN A 114 -9.96 3.26 -4.36
CA ASN A 114 -10.70 4.34 -3.72
C ASN A 114 -9.73 5.47 -3.34
N ILE A 115 -10.08 6.71 -3.69
CA ILE A 115 -9.19 7.87 -3.55
C ILE A 115 -9.02 8.28 -2.09
N ASP A 116 -10.07 8.15 -1.28
CA ASP A 116 -10.04 8.61 0.11
C ASP A 116 -9.28 7.63 1.01
N SER A 117 -9.45 6.31 0.80
CA SER A 117 -8.77 5.28 1.60
C SER A 117 -7.46 4.77 1.00
N GLY A 118 -7.24 4.98 -0.30
CA GLY A 118 -6.13 4.37 -1.03
C GLY A 118 -6.27 2.85 -1.22
N VAL A 119 -7.39 2.24 -0.82
CA VAL A 119 -7.61 0.80 -0.89
C VAL A 119 -8.00 0.37 -2.30
N MET A 120 -7.34 -0.66 -2.82
CA MET A 120 -7.74 -1.34 -4.05
C MET A 120 -9.06 -2.08 -3.83
N THR A 121 -10.12 -1.61 -4.49
CA THR A 121 -11.48 -2.17 -4.36
C THR A 121 -11.80 -3.20 -5.43
N TRP A 122 -11.08 -3.17 -6.55
CA TRP A 122 -11.25 -4.13 -7.64
C TRP A 122 -9.96 -4.27 -8.44
N ASP A 123 -9.73 -5.44 -9.01
CA ASP A 123 -8.65 -5.69 -9.96
C ASP A 123 -9.02 -6.81 -10.94
N ASN A 124 -8.34 -6.85 -12.10
CA ASN A 124 -8.38 -8.00 -13.01
C ASN A 124 -6.99 -8.57 -13.31
N TYR A 125 -6.09 -8.50 -12.33
CA TYR A 125 -4.76 -9.07 -12.48
C TYR A 125 -4.83 -10.60 -12.42
N ARG A 126 -4.75 -11.23 -13.60
CA ARG A 126 -4.76 -12.69 -13.71
C ARG A 126 -3.61 -13.28 -12.89
N SER A 127 -3.92 -14.25 -12.04
CA SER A 127 -3.00 -14.81 -11.06
C SER A 127 -3.08 -16.33 -10.99
N GLN A 128 -1.96 -17.00 -10.75
CA GLN A 128 -1.90 -18.44 -10.49
C GLN A 128 -1.59 -18.69 -9.02
N VAL A 129 -2.27 -19.66 -8.41
CA VAL A 129 -1.97 -20.09 -7.04
C VAL A 129 -1.30 -21.45 -7.05
N PHE A 130 -0.21 -21.55 -6.30
CA PHE A 130 0.48 -22.81 -6.04
C PHE A 130 0.58 -23.04 -4.54
N GLN A 131 0.45 -24.29 -4.11
CA GLN A 131 0.84 -24.75 -2.78
C GLN A 131 2.08 -25.62 -2.94
N TYR A 132 3.19 -25.25 -2.30
CA TYR A 132 4.50 -25.81 -2.64
C TYR A 132 4.77 -25.68 -4.15
N ASN A 133 4.82 -26.82 -4.85
CA ASN A 133 4.95 -26.91 -6.31
C ASN A 133 3.66 -27.40 -6.99
N LYS A 134 2.58 -27.63 -6.24
CA LYS A 134 1.29 -28.06 -6.76
C LYS A 134 0.50 -26.84 -7.23
N TYR A 135 0.11 -26.84 -8.49
CA TYR A 135 -0.84 -25.87 -9.04
C TYR A 135 -2.23 -26.08 -8.43
N LEU A 136 -2.84 -25.01 -7.92
CA LEU A 136 -4.19 -25.03 -7.35
C LEU A 136 -5.24 -24.42 -8.27
N GLY A 137 -4.87 -23.45 -9.11
CA GLY A 137 -5.81 -22.81 -10.03
C GLY A 137 -5.37 -21.45 -10.53
N ASP A 138 -6.11 -20.98 -11.55
CA ASP A 138 -6.02 -19.66 -12.14
C ASP A 138 -7.15 -18.79 -11.59
N PHE A 139 -6.86 -17.51 -11.39
CA PHE A 139 -7.76 -16.52 -10.84
C PHE A 139 -7.74 -15.28 -11.73
N SER A 140 -8.90 -14.64 -11.90
CA SER A 140 -9.02 -13.39 -12.65
C SER A 140 -8.65 -12.15 -11.84
N SER A 141 -8.37 -12.29 -10.53
CA SER A 141 -8.01 -11.20 -9.63
C SER A 141 -6.94 -11.67 -8.64
N ARG A 142 -5.96 -10.80 -8.35
CA ARG A 142 -4.96 -11.00 -7.30
C ARG A 142 -5.60 -11.09 -5.93
N THR A 143 -6.59 -10.26 -5.66
CA THR A 143 -7.31 -10.23 -4.38
C THR A 143 -7.99 -11.58 -4.12
N ALA A 144 -8.71 -12.11 -5.10
CA ALA A 144 -9.35 -13.42 -5.01
C ALA A 144 -8.31 -14.55 -4.85
N ALA A 145 -7.21 -14.47 -5.60
CA ALA A 145 -6.13 -15.45 -5.52
C ALA A 145 -5.47 -15.49 -4.13
N ILE A 146 -5.15 -14.33 -3.54
CA ILE A 146 -4.60 -14.25 -2.17
C ILE A 146 -5.61 -14.80 -1.16
N ALA A 147 -6.90 -14.42 -1.26
CA ALA A 147 -7.93 -14.88 -0.33
C ALA A 147 -8.08 -16.40 -0.37
N TYR A 148 -7.97 -17.01 -1.55
CA TYR A 148 -7.93 -18.45 -1.70
C TYR A 148 -6.64 -19.07 -1.14
N ALA A 149 -5.48 -18.51 -1.49
CA ALA A 149 -4.17 -19.01 -1.10
C ALA A 149 -3.97 -19.02 0.43
N LYS A 150 -4.50 -18.01 1.14
CA LYS A 150 -4.48 -17.91 2.61
C LYS A 150 -5.14 -19.09 3.35
N LYS A 151 -5.95 -19.90 2.67
CA LYS A 151 -6.60 -21.09 3.26
C LYS A 151 -5.63 -22.26 3.46
N PHE A 152 -4.44 -22.16 2.87
CA PHE A 152 -3.43 -23.21 2.88
C PHE A 152 -2.09 -22.65 3.36
N ASP A 153 -1.24 -23.51 3.90
CA ASP A 153 0.15 -23.20 4.21
C ASP A 153 1.01 -23.25 2.94
N HIS A 154 2.15 -22.57 2.96
CA HIS A 154 3.15 -22.62 1.88
C HIS A 154 2.51 -22.43 0.49
N THR A 155 1.73 -21.36 0.34
CA THR A 155 1.13 -20.94 -0.92
C THR A 155 1.74 -19.67 -1.46
N LYS A 156 1.93 -19.64 -2.78
CA LYS A 156 2.43 -18.48 -3.53
C LYS A 156 1.41 -18.14 -4.60
N VAL A 157 1.29 -16.85 -4.84
CA VAL A 157 0.49 -16.31 -5.92
C VAL A 157 1.45 -15.62 -6.88
N ILE A 158 1.39 -16.09 -8.12
CA ILE A 158 2.21 -15.60 -9.23
C ILE A 158 1.31 -14.78 -10.13
N ASP A 159 1.75 -13.56 -10.46
CA ASP A 159 1.08 -12.73 -11.45
C ASP A 159 1.34 -13.28 -12.86
N LEU A 160 0.29 -13.55 -13.63
CA LEU A 160 0.46 -14.19 -14.95
C LEU A 160 1.17 -13.29 -15.95
N GLU A 161 1.05 -11.98 -15.82
CA GLU A 161 1.67 -11.06 -16.77
C GLU A 161 3.18 -10.98 -16.52
N SER A 162 3.56 -10.56 -15.32
CA SER A 162 4.95 -10.34 -14.96
C SER A 162 5.73 -11.63 -14.65
N LYS A 163 5.02 -12.74 -14.45
CA LYS A 163 5.56 -14.03 -13.97
C LYS A 163 6.27 -13.95 -12.61
N LYS A 164 6.04 -12.88 -11.86
CA LYS A 164 6.64 -12.67 -10.53
C LYS A 164 5.73 -13.19 -9.44
N ILE A 165 6.36 -13.73 -8.38
CA ILE A 165 5.67 -13.97 -7.11
C ILE A 165 5.34 -12.59 -6.54
N PHE A 166 4.05 -12.30 -6.38
CA PHE A 166 3.63 -11.03 -5.78
C PHE A 166 3.14 -11.22 -4.34
N TRP A 167 2.77 -12.45 -3.96
CA TRP A 167 2.38 -12.79 -2.60
C TRP A 167 2.73 -14.24 -2.30
N HIS A 168 3.13 -14.52 -1.06
CA HIS A 168 3.27 -15.87 -0.55
C HIS A 168 3.16 -15.87 0.98
N ASN A 169 2.99 -17.03 1.61
CA ASN A 169 2.95 -17.18 3.07
C ASN A 169 4.00 -18.16 3.62
N TRP A 170 5.16 -18.24 2.98
CA TRP A 170 6.28 -19.00 3.53
C TRP A 170 6.81 -18.31 4.79
N PRO A 171 7.31 -19.10 5.76
CA PRO A 171 7.99 -18.55 6.92
C PRO A 171 9.22 -17.72 6.54
N ARG A 172 9.62 -16.86 7.46
CA ARG A 172 10.86 -16.08 7.43
C ARG A 172 11.79 -16.59 8.51
N ALA A 173 12.96 -17.05 8.10
CA ALA A 173 13.96 -17.61 9.01
C ALA A 173 14.88 -16.48 9.48
N VAL A 174 15.08 -16.39 10.80
CA VAL A 174 16.00 -15.44 11.43
C VAL A 174 17.27 -16.18 11.82
N TYR A 175 18.41 -15.61 11.45
CA TYR A 175 19.73 -16.10 11.84
C TYR A 175 20.50 -14.98 12.56
N GLN A 176 21.45 -15.37 13.39
CA GLN A 176 22.47 -14.49 13.94
C GLN A 176 23.82 -15.00 13.45
N TYR A 177 24.55 -14.18 12.69
CA TYR A 177 25.64 -14.69 11.84
C TYR A 177 25.12 -15.86 10.99
N ASP A 178 25.78 -17.02 11.02
CA ASP A 178 25.37 -18.23 10.31
C ASP A 178 24.47 -19.16 11.14
N LYS A 179 24.15 -18.80 12.38
CA LYS A 179 23.38 -19.64 13.28
C LYS A 179 21.89 -19.38 13.12
N TYR A 180 21.14 -20.41 12.70
CA TYR A 180 19.68 -20.38 12.71
C TYR A 180 19.16 -20.18 14.13
N LEU A 181 18.24 -19.22 14.29
CA LEU A 181 17.54 -18.98 15.54
C LEU A 181 16.13 -19.58 15.48
N GLN A 182 15.24 -18.99 14.67
CA GLN A 182 13.83 -19.35 14.59
C GLN A 182 13.19 -18.83 13.31
N SER A 183 12.07 -19.44 12.89
CA SER A 183 11.24 -18.98 11.77
C SER A 183 9.88 -18.45 12.22
N PHE A 184 9.35 -17.49 11.48
CA PHE A 184 8.06 -16.85 11.76
C PHE A 184 7.21 -16.83 10.50
N SER A 185 5.92 -17.16 10.61
CA SER A 185 4.96 -17.02 9.50
C SER A 185 4.64 -15.55 9.18
N ASP A 186 4.88 -14.65 10.13
CA ASP A 186 4.66 -13.22 10.03
C ASP A 186 5.98 -12.44 9.94
N GLN A 187 6.06 -11.55 8.95
CA GLN A 187 7.27 -10.77 8.68
C GLN A 187 7.59 -9.78 9.80
N TYR A 188 6.57 -9.16 10.39
CA TYR A 188 6.77 -8.20 11.46
C TYR A 188 7.30 -8.89 12.72
N GLN A 189 6.80 -10.09 13.07
CA GLN A 189 7.36 -10.88 14.15
C GLN A 189 8.82 -11.28 13.88
N ALA A 190 9.15 -11.73 12.66
CA ALA A 190 10.54 -12.02 12.28
C ALA A 190 11.43 -10.77 12.47
N GLN A 191 10.95 -9.61 12.03
CA GLN A 191 11.69 -8.35 12.12
C GLN A 191 11.88 -7.90 13.56
N LYS A 192 10.82 -7.93 14.37
CA LYS A 192 10.87 -7.59 15.79
C LYS A 192 11.86 -8.49 16.52
N TYR A 193 11.84 -9.79 16.25
CA TYR A 193 12.76 -10.74 16.86
C TYR A 193 14.19 -10.52 16.41
N ALA A 194 14.44 -10.34 15.11
CA ALA A 194 15.77 -10.08 14.56
C ALA A 194 16.41 -8.82 15.17
N ASN A 195 15.62 -7.77 15.46
CA ASN A 195 16.12 -6.54 16.09
C ASN A 195 16.64 -6.72 17.53
N LEU A 196 16.39 -7.87 18.16
CA LEU A 196 16.94 -8.19 19.48
C LEU A 196 18.37 -8.70 19.43
N TRP A 197 18.86 -9.01 18.22
CA TRP A 197 20.16 -9.62 18.01
C TRP A 197 21.02 -8.72 17.13
N ASP A 198 22.28 -8.60 17.54
CA ASP A 198 23.32 -8.02 16.71
C ASP A 198 23.73 -9.01 15.60
N HIS A 199 24.05 -8.50 14.42
CA HIS A 199 24.38 -9.27 13.21
C HIS A 199 23.27 -10.26 12.80
N ALA A 200 22.02 -9.83 12.96
CA ALA A 200 20.85 -10.62 12.60
C ALA A 200 20.51 -10.50 11.12
N LEU A 201 20.14 -11.61 10.49
CA LEU A 201 19.62 -11.64 9.12
C LEU A 201 18.26 -12.33 9.06
N ILE A 202 17.41 -11.85 8.17
CA ILE A 202 16.10 -12.45 7.89
C ILE A 202 16.13 -12.99 6.47
N VAL A 203 15.83 -14.27 6.30
CA VAL A 203 15.77 -14.95 5.01
C VAL A 203 14.33 -15.34 4.70
N ASP A 204 13.86 -14.99 3.52
CA ASP A 204 12.62 -15.53 2.97
C ASP A 204 12.86 -16.99 2.57
N THR A 205 12.14 -17.92 3.21
CA THR A 205 12.36 -19.36 2.98
C THR A 205 11.82 -19.87 1.64
N LEU A 206 11.05 -19.08 0.89
CA LEU A 206 10.63 -19.42 -0.47
C LEU A 206 11.71 -19.07 -1.49
N THR A 207 12.27 -17.87 -1.40
CA THR A 207 13.19 -17.32 -2.41
C THR A 207 14.66 -17.50 -2.04
N GLY A 208 14.95 -17.68 -0.75
CA GLY A 208 16.32 -17.63 -0.21
C GLY A 208 16.90 -16.22 -0.12
N GLU A 209 16.11 -15.19 -0.41
CA GLU A 209 16.56 -13.80 -0.40
C GLU A 209 16.69 -13.28 1.04
N VAL A 210 17.73 -12.49 1.29
CA VAL A 210 17.94 -11.79 2.56
C VAL A 210 17.09 -10.51 2.56
N GLU A 211 16.04 -10.48 3.37
CA GLU A 211 15.11 -9.35 3.46
C GLU A 211 15.64 -8.23 4.37
N LYS A 212 16.44 -8.56 5.38
CA LYS A 212 17.00 -7.58 6.33
C LYS A 212 18.33 -8.06 6.88
N ILE A 213 19.21 -7.09 7.15
CA ILE A 213 20.43 -7.27 7.91
C ILE A 213 20.48 -6.20 9.00
N ASN A 214 20.74 -6.60 10.23
CA ASN A 214 20.96 -5.72 11.38
C ASN A 214 22.41 -5.90 11.84
N TRP A 215 23.26 -4.92 11.55
CA TRP A 215 24.67 -4.89 11.95
C TRP A 215 24.90 -3.98 13.16
#